data_AF-A0A5N9EIW3-F1
#
_entry.id   AF-A0A5N9EIW3-F1
#
_cell.length_a   1.000
_cell.length_b   1.000
_cell.length_c   1.000
_cell.angle_alpha   90.00
_cell.angle_beta   90.00
_cell.angle_gamma   90.00
#
_symmetry.space_group_name_H-M   'P 1'
#
loop_
_entity.id
_entity.type
_entity.pdbx_description
1 polymer ?
#
loop_
_entity_poly.entity_id
_entity_poly.type
_entity_poly.pdbx_seq_one_letter_code
_entity_poly.pdbx_strand_id
1 'polypeptide(L)'
;MAFERRHIEEPTDAAGYLDRGNRYSRNGVYHKAIEDYTKAIEFEPELADAYYNRGCSWYEVDKLDDSIADLTRAIELDPLADHYYGQRAIVYIFSDKPDLAQADEDICQELRIRAQEG
;
A
#
# COMPACT_ATOMS: atom_id res chain seq x y z
N MET A 1 17.31 6.26 -39.21
CA MET A 1 16.52 6.66 -38.02
C MET A 1 16.76 5.61 -36.95
N ALA A 2 17.62 5.92 -35.98
CA ALA A 2 17.93 5.02 -34.88
C ALA A 2 16.73 5.01 -33.92
N PHE A 3 16.14 3.84 -33.71
CA PHE A 3 15.25 3.62 -32.57
C PHE A 3 16.14 3.66 -31.32
N GLU A 4 16.23 4.82 -30.69
CA GLU A 4 16.64 4.89 -29.29
C GLU A 4 15.62 4.06 -28.51
N ARG A 5 15.97 2.81 -28.20
CA ARG A 5 15.28 2.08 -27.14
C ARG A 5 15.41 2.96 -25.92
N ARG A 6 14.30 3.54 -25.47
CA ARG A 6 14.23 4.30 -24.22
C ARG A 6 14.93 3.44 -23.17
N HIS A 7 16.13 3.87 -22.75
CA HIS A 7 16.84 3.22 -21.67
C HIS A 7 15.98 3.49 -20.43
N ILE A 8 15.14 2.53 -20.07
CA ILE A 8 14.45 2.57 -18.79
C ILE A 8 15.55 2.19 -17.81
N GLU A 9 16.15 3.19 -17.17
CA GLU A 9 17.04 2.92 -16.04
C GLU A 9 16.22 2.16 -15.00
N GLU A 10 16.70 0.97 -14.64
CA GLU A 10 16.10 0.23 -13.53
C GLU A 10 16.32 1.04 -12.26
N PRO A 11 15.29 1.20 -11.41
CA PRO A 11 15.44 1.83 -10.12
C PRO A 11 16.56 1.18 -9.30
N THR A 12 17.33 2.01 -8.61
CA THR A 12 18.50 1.56 -7.83
C THR A 12 18.30 1.69 -6.32
N ASP A 13 17.15 2.19 -5.88
CA ASP A 13 16.80 2.42 -4.49
C ASP A 13 15.30 2.16 -4.23
N ALA A 14 14.92 2.12 -2.95
CA ALA A 14 13.54 1.86 -2.55
C ALA A 14 12.57 2.90 -3.11
N ALA A 15 12.95 4.18 -3.08
CA ALA A 15 12.12 5.29 -3.56
C ALA A 15 11.80 5.19 -5.06
N GLY A 16 12.79 4.81 -5.89
CA GLY A 16 12.59 4.64 -7.32
C GLY A 16 11.68 3.46 -7.65
N TYR A 17 11.82 2.34 -6.92
CA TYR A 17 10.89 1.21 -7.04
C TYR A 17 9.47 1.60 -6.57
N LEU A 18 9.35 2.34 -5.47
CA LEU A 18 8.07 2.85 -4.98
C LEU A 18 7.39 3.78 -6.01
N ASP A 19 8.11 4.74 -6.59
CA ASP A 19 7.55 5.64 -7.62
C ASP A 19 7.12 4.88 -8.88
N ARG A 20 7.92 3.91 -9.33
CA ARG A 20 7.56 3.09 -10.50
C ARG A 20 6.35 2.19 -10.20
N GLY A 21 6.30 1.60 -9.01
CA GLY A 21 5.13 0.85 -8.52
C GLY A 21 3.87 1.72 -8.50
N ASN A 22 3.97 2.94 -8.00
CA ASN A 22 2.86 3.92 -7.98
C ASN A 22 2.36 4.23 -9.39
N ARG A 23 3.27 4.38 -10.37
CA ARG A 23 2.90 4.58 -11.78
C ARG A 23 2.20 3.35 -12.34
N TYR A 24 2.64 2.13 -12.02
CA TYR A 24 1.96 0.91 -12.47
C TYR A 24 0.56 0.78 -11.86
N SER A 25 0.43 1.02 -10.56
CA SER A 25 -0.85 0.98 -9.84
C SER A 25 -1.85 2.00 -10.43
N ARG A 26 -1.43 3.25 -10.66
CA ARG A 26 -2.26 4.27 -11.30
C ARG A 26 -2.71 3.93 -12.73
N ASN A 27 -1.98 3.05 -13.42
CA ASN A 27 -2.33 2.57 -14.75
C ASN A 27 -3.12 1.25 -14.72
N GLY A 28 -3.50 0.75 -13.53
CA GLY A 28 -4.23 -0.51 -13.36
C GLY A 28 -3.36 -1.77 -13.58
N VAL A 29 -2.03 -1.62 -13.65
CA VAL A 29 -1.10 -2.74 -13.88
C VAL A 29 -0.61 -3.27 -12.55
N TYR A 30 -1.53 -3.76 -11.73
CA TYR A 30 -1.30 -4.05 -10.32
C TYR A 30 -0.24 -5.14 -10.06
N HIS A 31 -0.15 -6.18 -10.89
CA HIS A 31 0.90 -7.20 -10.73
C HIS A 31 2.32 -6.62 -10.84
N LYS A 32 2.56 -5.66 -11.75
CA LYS A 32 3.86 -4.99 -11.85
C LYS A 32 4.08 -4.03 -10.69
N ALA A 33 3.02 -3.37 -10.22
CA ALA A 33 3.10 -2.54 -9.02
C ALA A 33 3.54 -3.36 -7.81
N ILE A 34 2.95 -4.54 -7.61
CA ILE A 34 3.30 -5.49 -6.55
C ILE A 34 4.77 -5.91 -6.62
N GLU A 35 5.28 -6.24 -7.82
CA GLU A 35 6.69 -6.59 -8.01
C GLU A 35 7.61 -5.43 -7.60
N ASP A 36 7.30 -4.21 -8.02
CA ASP A 36 8.09 -3.03 -7.70
C ASP A 36 8.02 -2.68 -6.20
N TYR A 37 6.84 -2.70 -5.58
CA TYR A 37 6.75 -2.48 -4.13
C TYR A 37 7.47 -3.57 -3.33
N THR A 38 7.47 -4.82 -3.82
CA THR A 38 8.24 -5.90 -3.18
C THR A 38 9.73 -5.59 -3.21
N LYS A 39 10.27 -5.13 -4.34
CA LYS A 39 11.65 -4.66 -4.40
C LYS A 39 11.89 -3.47 -3.48
N ALA A 40 10.99 -2.49 -3.44
CA ALA A 40 11.11 -1.36 -2.51
C ALA A 40 11.24 -1.82 -1.05
N ILE A 41 10.44 -2.81 -0.64
CA ILE A 41 10.48 -3.44 0.68
C ILE A 41 11.78 -4.22 0.92
N GLU A 42 12.31 -4.91 -0.09
CA GLU A 42 13.61 -5.61 0.00
C GLU A 42 14.76 -4.63 0.24
N PHE A 43 14.70 -3.43 -0.35
CA PHE A 43 15.67 -2.36 -0.11
C PHE A 43 15.46 -1.69 1.26
N GLU A 44 14.22 -1.36 1.61
CA GLU A 44 13.85 -0.69 2.87
C GLU A 44 12.67 -1.41 3.56
N PRO A 45 12.95 -2.37 4.47
CA PRO A 45 11.91 -3.17 5.13
C PRO A 45 11.01 -2.41 6.11
N GLU A 46 11.33 -1.15 6.40
CA GLU A 46 10.57 -0.27 7.30
C GLU A 46 9.78 0.80 6.52
N LEU A 47 9.71 0.67 5.19
CA LEU A 47 8.98 1.60 4.33
C LEU A 47 7.47 1.32 4.37
N ALA A 48 6.77 1.92 5.33
CA ALA A 48 5.34 1.72 5.56
C ALA A 48 4.48 1.94 4.30
N ASP A 49 4.78 2.99 3.52
CA ASP A 49 4.08 3.31 2.28
C ASP A 49 4.21 2.21 1.20
N ALA A 50 5.33 1.48 1.16
CA ALA A 50 5.50 0.39 0.21
C ALA A 50 4.58 -0.80 0.57
N TYR A 51 4.45 -1.12 1.86
CA TYR A 51 3.49 -2.11 2.33
C TYR A 51 2.05 -1.67 2.05
N TYR A 52 1.69 -0.43 2.39
CA TYR A 52 0.36 0.11 2.11
C TYR A 52 -0.01 0.02 0.62
N ASN A 53 0.86 0.52 -0.26
CA ASN A 53 0.59 0.53 -1.70
C ASN A 53 0.55 -0.87 -2.31
N ARG A 54 1.36 -1.81 -1.79
CA ARG A 54 1.29 -3.22 -2.17
C ARG A 54 0.01 -3.87 -1.68
N GLY A 55 -0.42 -3.58 -0.46
CA GLY A 55 -1.70 -4.00 0.10
C GLY A 55 -2.90 -3.53 -0.72
N CYS A 56 -2.93 -2.25 -1.14
CA CYS A 56 -3.95 -1.76 -2.07
C CYS A 56 -3.91 -2.49 -3.42
N SER A 57 -2.72 -2.79 -3.94
CA SER A 57 -2.60 -3.50 -5.22
C SER A 57 -3.02 -4.97 -5.12
N TRP A 58 -2.82 -5.60 -3.96
CA TRP A 58 -3.34 -6.95 -3.67
C TRP A 58 -4.87 -6.97 -3.64
N TYR A 59 -5.48 -5.97 -3.01
CA TYR A 59 -6.94 -5.81 -3.00
C TYR A 59 -7.51 -5.72 -4.42
N GLU A 60 -6.88 -4.93 -5.30
CA GLU A 60 -7.30 -4.78 -6.69
C GLU A 60 -7.20 -6.07 -7.53
N VAL A 61 -6.40 -7.04 -7.09
CA VAL A 61 -6.29 -8.38 -7.72
C VAL A 61 -6.98 -9.48 -6.91
N ASP A 62 -7.90 -9.10 -6.02
CA ASP A 62 -8.74 -10.00 -5.19
C ASP A 62 -7.93 -10.92 -4.26
N LYS A 63 -6.76 -10.44 -3.82
CA LYS A 63 -5.89 -11.12 -2.84
C LYS A 63 -6.06 -10.47 -1.47
N LEU A 64 -7.24 -10.67 -0.88
CA LEU A 64 -7.65 -9.98 0.33
C LEU A 64 -6.77 -10.32 1.56
N ASP A 65 -6.37 -11.58 1.73
CA ASP A 65 -5.51 -11.99 2.85
C ASP A 65 -4.10 -11.36 2.76
N ASP A 66 -3.50 -11.34 1.57
CA ASP A 66 -2.21 -10.68 1.31
C ASP A 66 -2.33 -9.16 1.55
N SER A 67 -3.45 -8.56 1.13
CA SER A 67 -3.76 -7.16 1.37
C SER A 67 -3.84 -6.83 2.87
N ILE A 68 -4.57 -7.64 3.66
CA ILE A 68 -4.69 -7.47 5.11
C ILE A 68 -3.32 -7.58 5.78
N ALA A 69 -2.48 -8.54 5.37
CA ALA A 69 -1.16 -8.74 5.93
C ALA A 69 -0.25 -7.51 5.71
N ASP A 70 -0.22 -7.00 4.47
CA ASP A 70 0.57 -5.82 4.12
C ASP A 70 0.06 -4.55 4.81
N LEU A 71 -1.26 -4.33 4.85
CA LEU A 71 -1.84 -3.18 5.56
C LEU A 71 -1.60 -3.25 7.07
N THR A 72 -1.62 -4.44 7.65
CA THR A 72 -1.26 -4.64 9.06
C THR A 72 0.20 -4.28 9.30
N ARG A 73 1.10 -4.67 8.39
CA ARG A 73 2.52 -4.30 8.50
C ARG A 73 2.73 -2.78 8.36
N ALA A 74 2.00 -2.13 7.47
CA ALA A 74 2.05 -0.66 7.34
C ALA A 74 1.62 0.03 8.64
N ILE A 75 0.55 -0.45 9.29
CA ILE A 75 0.05 0.05 10.59
C ILE A 75 1.06 -0.17 11.72
N GLU A 76 1.75 -1.32 11.74
CA GLU A 76 2.80 -1.57 12.74
C GLU A 76 3.97 -0.59 12.61
N LEU A 77 4.27 -0.15 11.39
CA LEU A 77 5.38 0.78 11.09
C LEU A 77 4.98 2.24 11.32
N ASP A 78 3.77 2.64 10.92
CA ASP A 78 3.20 3.96 11.20
C ASP A 78 1.74 3.83 11.69
N PRO A 79 1.52 3.78 13.02
CA PRO A 79 0.20 3.61 13.61
C PRO A 79 -0.63 4.91 13.64
N LEU A 80 -0.05 6.05 13.22
CA LEU A 80 -0.78 7.33 13.20
C LEU A 80 -1.37 7.64 11.82
N ALA A 81 -1.02 6.86 10.80
CA ALA A 81 -1.58 6.94 9.45
C ALA A 81 -3.02 6.39 9.41
N ASP A 82 -4.00 7.28 9.62
CA ASP A 82 -5.44 6.98 9.58
C ASP A 82 -5.88 6.23 8.31
N HIS A 83 -5.32 6.60 7.16
CA HIS A 83 -5.65 6.03 5.87
C HIS A 83 -5.27 4.55 5.74
N TYR A 84 -4.31 4.03 6.52
CA TYR A 84 -3.99 2.60 6.53
C TYR A 84 -5.12 1.78 7.15
N TYR A 85 -5.67 2.25 8.28
CA TYR A 85 -6.84 1.65 8.92
C TYR A 85 -8.07 1.74 8.00
N GLY A 86 -8.28 2.90 7.37
CA GLY A 86 -9.38 3.08 6.42
C GLY A 86 -9.36 2.08 5.27
N GLN A 87 -8.19 1.83 4.67
CA GLN A 87 -8.09 0.81 3.62
C GLN A 87 -8.27 -0.60 4.17
N ARG A 88 -7.70 -0.94 5.33
CA ARG A 88 -7.84 -2.30 5.89
C ARG A 88 -9.29 -2.59 6.29
N ALA A 89 -10.04 -1.60 6.76
CA ALA A 89 -11.48 -1.71 6.99
C ALA A 89 -12.24 -2.10 5.71
N ILE A 90 -11.95 -1.44 4.59
CA ILE A 90 -12.53 -1.79 3.28
C ILE A 90 -12.24 -3.26 2.95
N VAL A 91 -10.98 -3.69 3.07
CA VAL A 91 -10.61 -5.07 2.78
C VAL A 91 -11.31 -6.06 3.71
N TYR A 92 -11.51 -5.73 4.98
CA TYR A 92 -12.27 -6.55 5.92
C TYR A 92 -13.74 -6.68 5.54
N ILE A 93 -14.39 -5.62 5.03
CA ILE A 93 -15.77 -5.70 4.51
C ILE A 93 -15.85 -6.72 3.37
N PHE A 94 -14.94 -6.63 2.40
CA PHE A 94 -14.90 -7.58 1.27
C PHE A 94 -14.49 -8.99 1.68
N SER A 95 -13.80 -9.14 2.82
CA SER A 95 -13.42 -10.43 3.41
C SER A 95 -14.46 -11.01 4.36
N ASP A 96 -15.67 -10.42 4.46
CA ASP A 96 -16.75 -10.83 5.37
C ASP A 96 -16.33 -10.80 6.86
N LYS A 97 -15.56 -9.79 7.25
CA LYS A 97 -15.07 -9.55 8.63
C LYS A 97 -15.56 -8.19 9.17
N PRO A 98 -16.88 -7.96 9.27
CA PRO A 98 -17.44 -6.64 9.58
C PRO A 98 -17.05 -6.10 10.97
N ASP A 99 -16.87 -6.98 11.97
CA ASP A 99 -16.45 -6.57 13.32
C ASP A 99 -15.06 -5.94 13.31
N LEU A 100 -14.14 -6.47 12.48
CA LEU A 100 -12.79 -5.93 12.32
C LEU A 100 -12.80 -4.64 11.49
N ALA A 101 -13.69 -4.56 10.50
CA ALA A 101 -13.86 -3.33 9.72
C ALA A 101 -14.33 -2.17 10.61
N GLN A 102 -15.35 -2.40 11.46
CA GLN A 102 -15.84 -1.38 12.38
C GLN A 102 -14.75 -0.91 13.35
N ALA A 103 -13.94 -1.84 13.87
CA ALA A 103 -12.84 -1.50 14.76
C ALA A 103 -11.79 -0.60 14.07
N ASP A 104 -11.41 -0.89 12.83
CA ASP A 104 -10.49 -0.05 12.06
C ASP A 104 -11.11 1.31 11.69
N GLU A 105 -12.42 1.37 11.40
CA GLU A 105 -13.14 2.62 11.16
C GLU A 105 -13.16 3.53 12.39
N ASP A 106 -13.41 2.96 13.57
CA ASP A 106 -13.42 3.69 14.85
C ASP A 106 -12.03 4.31 15.13
N ILE A 107 -10.96 3.54 14.92
CA ILE A 107 -9.57 4.02 15.07
C ILE A 107 -9.27 5.13 14.05
N CYS A 108 -9.64 4.93 12.79
CA CYS A 108 -9.45 5.92 11.72
C CYS A 108 -10.13 7.25 12.06
N GLN A 109 -11.36 7.22 12.57
CA GLN A 109 -12.08 8.42 13.01
C GLN A 109 -11.40 9.10 14.20
N GLU A 110 -10.97 8.33 15.20
CA GLU A 110 -10.27 8.85 16.36
C GLU A 110 -8.97 9.57 15.98
N LEU A 111 -8.15 8.97 15.11
CA LEU A 111 -6.91 9.58 14.62
C LEU A 111 -7.17 10.90 13.89
N ARG A 112 -8.22 10.97 13.06
CA ARG A 112 -8.62 12.21 12.37
C ARG A 112 -9.03 13.31 13.31
N ILE A 113 -9.79 12.99 14.35
CA ILE A 113 -10.21 13.98 15.37
C ILE A 113 -8.96 14.52 16.08
N ARG A 114 -8.08 13.64 16.56
CA ARG A 114 -6.84 14.03 17.23
C ARG A 114 -5.96 14.94 16.36
N ALA A 115 -5.89 14.67 15.05
CA ALA A 115 -5.12 15.49 14.11
C ALA A 115 -5.69 16.90 13.90
N GLN A 116 -6.96 17.16 14.21
CA GLN A 116 -7.59 18.48 14.11
C GLN A 116 -7.42 19.32 15.38
N GLU A 117 -7.08 18.67 16.51
CA GLU A 117 -6.99 19.29 17.84
C GLU A 117 -5.56 19.70 18.23
N GLY A 118 -4.55 19.38 17.41
CA GLY A 118 -3.13 19.73 17.61
C GLY A 118 -2.66 20.89 16.75
#